data_AF-A0A3D4GZV5-F1
#
_entry.id   AF-A0A3D4GZV5-F1
#
_cell.length_a   1.000
_cell.length_b   1.000
_cell.length_c   1.000
_cell.angle_alpha   90.00
_cell.angle_beta   90.00
_cell.angle_gamma   90.00
#
_symmetry.space_group_name_H-M   'P 1'
#
loop_
_entity.id
_entity.type
_entity.pdbx_description
1 polymer ?
#
loop_
_entity_poly.entity_id
_entity_poly.type
_entity_poly.pdbx_seq_one_letter_code
_entity_poly.pdbx_strand_id
1 'polypeptide(L)'
;NDPGWVNVDDRLGIVFRGSGETRYVNRHYFPPFSFRAVADDLFLSITDEAHQFATGDLVGELTALVSPEQNNKDTPRERLVVAESTEDAVCMITDGFLCAGNFSKGRTLCSFEAGFNGPIPVFAGVARVNRHSAEYIVPLESGESVYLQELMKVVPNGDVRFESTHGGRIFLSNEDEQQVGVRIQREGKEEEVVVDVGGVLALS
;
A
#
# COMPACT_ATOMS: atom_id res chain seq x y z
N ASN A 1 19.24 11.85 0.72
CA ASN A 1 18.28 10.74 0.61
C ASN A 1 18.75 9.61 1.50
N ASP A 2 18.32 9.66 2.76
CA ASP A 2 18.40 8.50 3.65
C ASP A 2 17.48 7.39 3.11
N PRO A 3 17.83 6.10 3.31
CA PRO A 3 17.04 4.99 2.80
C PRO A 3 15.63 5.03 3.39
N GLY A 4 14.60 4.78 2.60
CA GLY A 4 13.19 4.67 3.05
C GLY A 4 12.90 3.44 3.93
N TRP A 5 13.93 2.87 4.57
CA TRP A 5 13.86 1.68 5.38
C TRP A 5 15.03 1.61 6.37
N VAL A 6 14.84 0.88 7.46
CA VAL A 6 15.89 0.52 8.44
C VAL A 6 15.69 -0.94 8.87
N ASN A 7 16.79 -1.64 9.10
CA ASN A 7 16.76 -2.94 9.76
C ASN A 7 17.55 -2.87 11.07
N VAL A 8 16.97 -3.37 12.16
CA VAL A 8 17.60 -3.43 13.47
C VAL A 8 17.98 -4.89 13.75
N ASP A 9 19.28 -5.16 13.81
CA ASP A 9 19.89 -6.43 14.22
C ASP A 9 19.37 -7.70 13.52
N ASP A 10 18.95 -7.62 12.26
CA ASP A 10 18.31 -8.73 11.52
C ASP A 10 17.06 -9.30 12.21
N ARG A 11 16.36 -8.47 12.99
CA ARG A 11 15.19 -8.86 13.80
C ARG A 11 13.99 -7.94 13.63
N LEU A 12 14.17 -6.77 13.04
CA LEU A 12 13.10 -5.80 12.84
C LEU A 12 13.37 -5.00 11.58
N GLY A 13 12.57 -5.22 10.55
CA GLY A 13 12.53 -4.39 9.36
C GLY A 13 11.49 -3.29 9.54
N ILE A 14 11.83 -2.07 9.14
CA ILE A 14 10.89 -0.96 9.11
C ILE A 14 11.02 -0.31 7.74
N VAL A 15 9.93 -0.22 6.99
CA VAL A 15 9.83 0.58 5.76
C VAL A 15 8.91 1.74 6.07
N PHE A 16 9.30 2.95 5.67
CA PHE A 16 8.50 4.14 5.95
C PHE A 16 8.36 5.03 4.72
N ARG A 17 7.26 5.77 4.68
CA ARG A 17 6.99 6.85 3.74
C ARG A 17 6.54 8.07 4.53
N GLY A 18 7.00 9.24 4.14
CA GLY A 18 6.65 10.46 4.85
C GLY A 18 7.32 11.69 4.26
N SER A 19 6.99 12.83 4.85
CA SER A 19 7.46 14.14 4.41
C SER A 19 8.83 14.55 4.95
N GLY A 20 9.35 13.83 5.96
CA GLY A 20 10.61 14.14 6.63
C GLY A 20 11.74 13.18 6.30
N GLU A 21 12.95 13.51 6.74
CA GLU A 21 14.11 12.61 6.67
C GLU A 21 14.07 11.58 7.80
N THR A 22 14.68 10.41 7.57
CA THR A 22 14.83 9.38 8.60
C THR A 22 16.27 9.28 9.06
N ARG A 23 16.46 9.33 10.38
CA ARG A 23 17.77 9.31 11.02
C ARG A 23 17.82 8.19 12.05
N TYR A 24 18.75 7.25 11.87
CA TYR A 24 19.05 6.24 12.87
C TYR A 24 20.38 6.58 13.55
N VAL A 25 20.36 6.73 14.88
CA VAL A 25 21.53 7.04 15.69
C VAL A 25 21.73 5.92 16.70
N ASN A 26 22.71 5.05 16.42
CA ASN A 26 23.17 4.09 17.40
C ASN A 26 24.21 4.74 18.32
N ARG A 27 23.92 4.89 19.61
CA ARG A 27 24.87 5.46 20.58
C ARG A 27 25.70 4.35 21.22
N HIS A 28 26.81 3.99 20.58
CA HIS A 28 27.83 3.17 21.19
C HIS A 28 28.72 4.00 22.12
N TYR A 29 28.72 3.68 23.42
CA TYR A 29 29.74 4.17 24.36
C TYR A 29 30.90 3.16 24.44
N PHE A 30 32.13 3.64 24.21
CA PHE A 30 33.36 2.86 24.27
C PHE A 30 34.13 3.11 25.59
N PRO A 31 35.07 2.22 26.00
CA PRO A 31 35.56 2.04 27.39
C PRO A 31 36.07 3.31 28.12
N PRO A 32 36.14 3.30 29.48
CA PRO A 32 36.66 2.18 30.28
C PRO A 32 35.64 1.19 30.84
N PHE A 33 34.33 1.41 30.67
CA PHE A 33 33.31 0.48 31.19
C PHE A 33 32.76 -0.42 30.07
N SER A 34 32.79 -1.73 30.34
CA SER A 34 32.41 -2.83 29.46
C SER A 34 31.14 -2.58 28.63
N PHE A 35 31.33 -2.61 27.32
CA PHE A 35 30.38 -2.40 26.23
C PHE A 35 28.98 -2.98 26.50
N ARG A 36 28.01 -2.08 26.57
CA ARG A 36 26.61 -2.32 26.20
C ARG A 36 26.16 -1.08 25.44
N ALA A 37 25.60 -1.23 24.23
CA ALA A 37 24.83 -0.13 23.65
C ALA A 37 23.74 0.22 24.67
N VAL A 38 23.66 1.48 25.09
CA VAL A 38 22.75 1.91 26.17
C VAL A 38 21.43 2.43 25.58
N ALA A 39 21.45 2.98 24.36
CA ALA A 39 20.27 3.47 23.67
C ALA A 39 20.51 3.56 22.15
N ASP A 40 19.48 3.18 21.40
CA ASP A 40 19.35 3.43 19.97
C ASP A 40 18.20 4.41 19.78
N ASP A 41 18.44 5.50 19.04
CA ASP A 41 17.42 6.47 18.69
C ASP A 41 17.05 6.30 17.20
N LEU A 42 15.76 6.12 16.90
CA LEU A 42 15.23 6.08 15.54
C LEU A 42 14.25 7.22 15.34
N PHE A 43 14.58 8.15 14.44
CA PHE A 43 13.73 9.24 14.00
C PHE A 43 13.15 8.88 12.64
N LEU A 44 11.83 8.72 12.55
CA LEU A 44 11.14 8.29 11.32
C LEU A 44 10.66 9.45 10.43
N SER A 45 10.71 10.68 10.94
CA SER A 45 10.40 11.90 10.21
C SER A 45 10.97 13.08 11.00
N ILE A 46 12.03 13.71 10.47
CA ILE A 46 12.62 14.93 11.02
C ILE A 46 12.71 16.01 9.93
N THR A 47 12.45 17.24 10.32
CA THR A 47 12.72 18.44 9.53
C THR A 47 13.73 19.29 10.30
N ASP A 48 14.87 19.57 9.67
CA ASP A 48 15.98 20.28 10.34
C ASP A 48 15.75 21.81 10.40
N GLU A 49 14.77 22.35 9.65
CA GLU A 49 14.45 23.78 9.59
C GLU A 49 13.03 24.10 10.09
N ALA A 50 12.89 25.25 10.76
CA ALA A 50 11.60 25.76 11.20
C ALA A 50 10.77 26.24 9.99
N HIS A 51 9.61 25.62 9.79
CA HIS A 51 8.66 25.98 8.74
C HIS A 51 7.42 26.64 9.33
N GLN A 52 6.89 27.65 8.62
CA GLN A 52 5.59 28.23 8.94
C GLN A 52 4.52 27.51 8.12
N PHE A 53 3.43 27.14 8.79
CA PHE A 53 2.28 26.48 8.18
C PHE A 53 1.04 27.31 8.41
N ALA A 54 0.15 27.37 7.41
CA ALA A 54 -1.17 27.90 7.59
C ALA A 54 -2.07 26.89 8.31
N THR A 55 -3.17 27.39 8.88
CA THR A 55 -4.19 26.52 9.48
C THR A 55 -4.75 25.59 8.42
N GLY A 56 -4.63 24.28 8.65
CA GLY A 56 -5.13 23.24 7.75
C GLY A 56 -4.06 22.65 6.82
N ASP A 57 -2.86 23.19 6.79
CA ASP A 57 -1.75 22.59 6.05
C ASP A 57 -1.34 21.25 6.67
N LEU A 58 -1.00 20.29 5.81
CA LEU A 58 -0.35 19.06 6.22
C LEU A 58 1.08 19.39 6.68
N VAL A 59 1.30 19.40 7.99
CA VAL A 59 2.60 19.72 8.61
C VAL A 59 3.60 18.57 8.45
N GLY A 60 3.10 17.35 8.39
CA GLY A 60 3.90 16.18 8.06
C GLY A 60 3.08 14.90 8.02
N GLU A 61 3.60 13.93 7.29
CA GLU A 61 3.02 12.60 7.14
C GLU A 61 4.07 11.54 7.48
N LEU A 62 3.63 10.47 8.12
CA LEU A 62 4.43 9.27 8.34
C LEU A 62 3.53 8.05 8.26
N THR A 63 3.88 7.14 7.37
CA THR A 63 3.38 5.77 7.32
C THR A 63 4.55 4.82 7.49
N ALA A 64 4.40 3.80 8.32
CA ALA A 64 5.44 2.80 8.54
C ALA A 64 4.86 1.38 8.49
N LEU A 65 5.54 0.51 7.76
CA LEU A 65 5.41 -0.94 7.83
C LEU A 65 6.47 -1.44 8.79
N VAL A 66 6.03 -2.10 9.86
CA VAL A 66 6.91 -2.72 10.85
C VAL A 66 6.80 -4.23 10.63
N SER A 67 7.92 -4.86 10.28
CA SER A 67 8.04 -6.29 10.00
C SER A 67 8.93 -6.94 11.06
N PRO A 68 8.36 -7.50 12.14
CA PRO A 68 9.10 -8.28 13.12
C PRO A 68 9.79 -9.47 12.46
N GLU A 69 10.95 -9.86 12.99
CA GLU A 69 11.77 -11.00 12.54
C GLU A 69 12.30 -10.86 11.09
N GLN A 70 12.14 -9.69 10.48
CA GLN A 70 12.67 -9.40 9.15
C GLN A 70 14.18 -9.18 9.19
N ASN A 71 14.89 -9.80 8.26
CA ASN A 71 16.34 -9.60 8.08
C ASN A 71 16.65 -8.41 7.15
N ASN A 72 17.91 -7.96 7.16
CA ASN A 72 18.38 -6.82 6.38
C ASN A 72 18.32 -7.02 4.86
N LYS A 73 18.32 -8.26 4.37
CA LYS A 73 18.28 -8.56 2.92
C LYS A 73 16.88 -8.42 2.37
N ASP A 74 15.88 -8.73 3.19
CA ASP A 74 14.48 -8.73 2.79
C ASP A 74 13.79 -7.42 3.13
N THR A 75 14.22 -6.69 4.17
CA THR A 75 13.69 -5.36 4.53
C THR A 75 13.63 -4.37 3.34
N PRO A 76 14.69 -4.15 2.52
CA PRO A 76 14.62 -3.23 1.37
C PRO A 76 13.70 -3.71 0.24
N ARG A 77 13.26 -4.97 0.26
CA ARG A 77 12.37 -5.56 -0.74
C ARG A 77 10.90 -5.45 -0.36
N GLU A 78 10.63 -5.14 0.90
CA GLU A 78 9.27 -4.92 1.39
C GLU A 78 8.60 -3.79 0.62
N ARG A 79 7.38 -4.07 0.14
CA ARG A 79 6.58 -3.09 -0.57
C ARG A 79 5.50 -2.58 0.36
N LEU A 80 5.62 -1.31 0.72
CA LEU A 80 4.55 -0.51 1.29
C LEU A 80 4.05 0.45 0.21
N VAL A 81 2.78 0.31 -0.17
CA VAL A 81 2.06 1.28 -1.01
C VAL A 81 1.08 2.01 -0.12
N VAL A 82 1.12 3.33 -0.17
CA VAL A 82 0.13 4.20 0.49
C VAL A 82 -0.71 4.78 -0.64
N ALA A 83 -2.00 4.47 -0.64
CA ALA A 83 -2.92 4.94 -1.65
C ALA A 83 -3.39 6.35 -1.29
N GLU A 84 -3.49 7.22 -2.29
CA GLU A 84 -4.05 8.55 -2.14
C GLU A 84 -5.55 8.42 -1.89
N SER A 85 -6.05 9.14 -0.88
CA SER A 85 -7.48 9.28 -0.63
C SER A 85 -7.89 10.72 -0.93
N THR A 86 -9.08 10.90 -1.47
CA THR A 86 -9.68 12.23 -1.60
C THR A 86 -10.31 12.73 -0.29
N GLU A 87 -10.25 11.92 0.78
CA GLU A 87 -10.98 12.11 2.02
C GLU A 87 -10.08 11.92 3.26
N ASP A 88 -10.65 12.15 4.44
CA ASP A 88 -10.02 11.79 5.73
C ASP A 88 -10.12 10.26 5.94
N ALA A 89 -9.38 9.53 5.12
CA ALA A 89 -9.31 8.07 5.11
C ALA A 89 -7.90 7.63 4.70
N VAL A 90 -7.50 6.45 5.16
CA VAL A 90 -6.18 5.87 4.88
C VAL A 90 -6.35 4.53 4.20
N CYS A 91 -5.49 4.23 3.23
CA CYS A 91 -5.38 2.91 2.65
C CYS A 91 -3.91 2.55 2.41
N MET A 92 -3.52 1.38 2.90
CA MET A 92 -2.16 0.83 2.79
C MET A 92 -2.24 -0.56 2.18
N ILE A 93 -1.32 -0.83 1.26
CA ILE A 93 -1.23 -2.12 0.58
C ILE A 93 0.18 -2.69 0.77
N THR A 94 0.26 -3.91 1.28
CA THR A 94 1.51 -4.62 1.52
C THR A 94 1.28 -6.12 1.56
N ASP A 95 2.26 -6.90 1.07
CA ASP A 95 2.27 -8.38 1.10
C ASP A 95 0.93 -9.08 0.77
N GLY A 96 0.22 -8.60 -0.26
CA GLY A 96 -1.06 -9.19 -0.66
C GLY A 96 -2.22 -8.85 0.28
N PHE A 97 -2.10 -7.78 1.05
CA PHE A 97 -3.16 -7.26 1.91
C PHE A 97 -3.42 -5.79 1.65
N LEU A 98 -4.69 -5.40 1.80
CA LEU A 98 -5.16 -4.03 1.81
C LEU A 98 -5.75 -3.74 3.19
N CYS A 99 -5.23 -2.70 3.84
CA CYS A 99 -5.72 -2.17 5.09
C CYS A 99 -6.30 -0.79 4.83
N ALA A 100 -7.58 -0.56 5.11
CA ALA A 100 -8.19 0.75 4.95
C ALA A 100 -8.96 1.17 6.20
N GLY A 101 -9.01 2.47 6.46
CA GLY A 101 -9.73 3.06 7.59
C GLY A 101 -10.33 4.41 7.23
N ASN A 102 -11.54 4.68 7.73
CA ASN A 102 -12.27 5.92 7.45
C ASN A 102 -12.36 6.77 8.73
N PHE A 103 -11.72 7.93 8.73
CA PHE A 103 -11.76 8.89 9.84
C PHE A 103 -12.75 10.05 9.58
N SER A 104 -13.22 10.17 8.34
CA SER A 104 -14.19 11.19 7.93
C SER A 104 -15.54 11.00 8.64
N LYS A 105 -16.30 12.10 8.78
CA LYS A 105 -17.66 12.06 9.35
C LYS A 105 -18.70 11.87 8.25
N GLY A 106 -19.52 10.81 8.37
CA GLY A 106 -20.76 10.65 7.60
C GLY A 106 -20.62 10.12 6.17
N ARG A 107 -19.44 9.65 5.75
CA ARG A 107 -19.28 8.88 4.50
C ARG A 107 -19.24 7.39 4.78
N THR A 108 -19.73 6.62 3.81
CA THR A 108 -19.83 5.15 3.85
C THR A 108 -19.10 4.47 2.69
N LEU A 109 -18.51 5.24 1.77
CA LEU A 109 -17.81 4.74 0.58
C LEU A 109 -16.55 5.58 0.39
N CYS A 110 -15.39 4.95 0.55
CA CYS A 110 -14.08 5.58 0.40
C CYS A 110 -13.45 5.15 -0.92
N SER A 111 -12.79 6.10 -1.61
CA SER A 111 -12.00 5.82 -2.81
C SER A 111 -10.52 6.02 -2.54
N PHE A 112 -9.70 5.08 -3.02
CA PHE A 112 -8.26 5.05 -2.82
C PHE A 112 -7.53 4.78 -4.13
N GLU A 113 -6.69 5.71 -4.56
CA GLU A 113 -5.89 5.59 -5.78
C GLU A 113 -4.45 5.19 -5.48
N ALA A 114 -3.95 4.15 -6.13
CA ALA A 114 -2.60 3.64 -5.93
C ALA A 114 -1.89 3.36 -7.25
N GLY A 115 -0.64 3.82 -7.36
CA GLY A 115 0.25 3.52 -8.48
C GLY A 115 1.10 2.26 -8.26
N PHE A 116 1.29 1.48 -9.33
CA PHE A 116 2.04 0.22 -9.31
C PHE A 116 3.04 0.16 -10.47
N ASN A 117 4.22 -0.39 -10.19
CA ASN A 117 5.20 -0.80 -11.21
C ASN A 117 5.30 -2.33 -11.21
N GLY A 118 4.39 -2.97 -11.94
CA GLY A 118 4.24 -4.42 -12.02
C GLY A 118 2.78 -4.87 -11.80
N PRO A 119 2.57 -6.13 -11.38
CA PRO A 119 1.24 -6.67 -11.12
C PRO A 119 0.49 -5.87 -10.04
N ILE A 120 -0.79 -5.63 -10.31
CA ILE A 120 -1.71 -4.87 -9.47
C ILE A 120 -2.58 -5.85 -8.67
N PRO A 121 -2.59 -5.78 -7.33
CA PRO A 121 -3.43 -6.66 -6.52
C PRO A 121 -4.91 -6.26 -6.63
N VAL A 122 -5.79 -7.24 -6.73
CA VAL A 122 -7.24 -7.08 -6.71
C VAL A 122 -7.78 -7.64 -5.39
N PHE A 123 -8.59 -6.84 -4.71
CA PHE A 123 -9.19 -7.19 -3.41
C PHE A 123 -10.71 -7.32 -3.54
N ALA A 124 -11.35 -7.77 -2.47
CA ALA A 124 -12.81 -7.74 -2.40
C ALA A 124 -13.32 -6.28 -2.43
N GLY A 125 -14.36 -6.03 -3.23
CA GLY A 125 -14.93 -4.72 -3.48
C GLY A 125 -14.97 -4.40 -4.97
N VAL A 126 -14.87 -3.12 -5.30
CA VAL A 126 -14.73 -2.65 -6.68
C VAL A 126 -13.33 -2.08 -6.85
N ALA A 127 -12.63 -2.54 -7.88
CA ALA A 127 -11.34 -2.00 -8.30
C ALA A 127 -11.41 -1.59 -9.77
N ARG A 128 -11.17 -0.31 -10.07
CA ARG A 128 -10.90 0.11 -11.45
C ARG A 128 -9.40 0.07 -11.65
N VAL A 129 -8.93 -0.61 -12.67
CA VAL A 129 -7.53 -0.91 -12.88
C VAL A 129 -7.15 -0.53 -14.31
N ASN A 130 -6.09 0.25 -14.44
CA ASN A 130 -5.44 0.51 -15.72
C ASN A 130 -4.03 -0.10 -15.71
N ARG A 131 -3.20 0.26 -16.70
CA ARG A 131 -1.83 -0.27 -16.85
C ARG A 131 -0.92 -0.04 -15.63
N HIS A 132 -1.13 1.04 -14.88
CA HIS A 132 -0.19 1.53 -13.88
C HIS A 132 -0.81 1.94 -12.56
N SER A 133 -2.14 1.96 -12.44
CA SER A 133 -2.82 2.30 -11.20
C SER A 133 -4.11 1.51 -11.00
N ALA A 134 -4.55 1.50 -9.75
CA ALA A 134 -5.89 1.06 -9.37
C ALA A 134 -6.57 2.09 -8.48
N GLU A 135 -7.87 2.24 -8.69
CA GLU A 135 -8.81 2.88 -7.77
C GLU A 135 -9.57 1.78 -7.02
N TYR A 136 -9.44 1.74 -5.69
CA TYR A 136 -10.17 0.82 -4.82
C TYR A 136 -11.31 1.55 -4.15
N ILE A 137 -12.52 1.04 -4.34
CA ILE A 137 -13.73 1.56 -3.70
C ILE A 137 -14.13 0.60 -2.59
N VAL A 138 -14.02 1.07 -1.35
CA VAL A 138 -14.25 0.26 -0.14
C VAL A 138 -15.38 0.89 0.69
N PRO A 139 -16.46 0.14 0.99
CA PRO A 139 -17.50 0.63 1.88
C PRO A 139 -16.99 0.60 3.34
N LEU A 140 -16.90 1.76 3.97
CA LEU A 140 -16.43 1.96 5.35
C LEU A 140 -17.23 3.08 6.00
N GLU A 141 -17.93 2.81 7.10
CA GLU A 141 -18.54 3.85 7.92
C GLU A 141 -17.47 4.67 8.68
N SER A 142 -17.90 5.80 9.25
CA SER A 142 -17.01 6.64 10.07
C SER A 142 -16.48 5.87 11.28
N GLY A 143 -15.16 5.83 11.41
CA GLY A 143 -14.45 5.09 12.47
C GLY A 143 -14.26 3.60 12.18
N GLU A 144 -14.72 3.10 11.02
CA GLU A 144 -14.50 1.72 10.63
C GLU A 144 -13.14 1.51 9.95
N SER A 145 -12.70 0.26 10.00
CA SER A 145 -11.53 -0.21 9.28
C SER A 145 -11.78 -1.60 8.73
N VAL A 146 -11.08 -1.93 7.65
CA VAL A 146 -11.12 -3.25 7.04
C VAL A 146 -9.72 -3.74 6.74
N TYR A 147 -9.60 -5.06 6.75
CA TYR A 147 -8.43 -5.80 6.31
C TYR A 147 -8.88 -6.81 5.25
N LEU A 148 -8.34 -6.68 4.04
CA LEU A 148 -8.72 -7.51 2.90
C LEU A 148 -7.50 -8.25 2.39
N GLN A 149 -7.67 -9.55 2.16
CA GLN A 149 -6.68 -10.38 1.49
C GLN A 149 -6.85 -10.26 -0.03
N GLU A 150 -5.71 -10.23 -0.72
CA GLU A 150 -5.64 -10.26 -2.18
C GLU A 150 -6.33 -11.51 -2.73
N LEU A 151 -7.15 -11.30 -3.76
CA LEU A 151 -7.82 -12.38 -4.49
C LEU A 151 -6.93 -12.88 -5.65
N MET A 152 -6.24 -11.96 -6.31
CA MET A 152 -5.33 -12.19 -7.43
C MET A 152 -4.51 -10.94 -7.74
N LYS A 153 -3.48 -11.07 -8.58
CA LYS A 153 -2.79 -9.94 -9.21
C LYS A 153 -3.08 -9.90 -10.69
N VAL A 154 -3.09 -8.70 -11.26
CA VAL A 154 -3.40 -8.49 -12.67
C VAL A 154 -2.39 -7.57 -13.33
N VAL A 155 -2.16 -7.79 -14.62
CA VAL A 155 -1.43 -6.87 -15.50
C VAL A 155 -2.31 -6.62 -16.72
N PRO A 156 -3.14 -5.57 -16.70
CA PRO A 156 -3.99 -5.24 -17.84
C PRO A 156 -3.20 -4.45 -18.88
N ASN A 157 -3.57 -4.61 -20.16
CA ASN A 157 -3.03 -3.81 -21.26
C ASN A 157 -3.95 -2.64 -21.69
N GLY A 158 -4.98 -2.36 -20.90
CA GLY A 158 -5.97 -1.29 -21.07
C GLY A 158 -6.74 -1.06 -19.77
N ASP A 159 -7.91 -0.41 -19.88
CA ASP A 159 -8.72 -0.04 -18.72
C ASP A 159 -9.80 -1.09 -18.45
N VAL A 160 -9.81 -1.60 -17.21
CA VAL A 160 -10.72 -2.66 -16.79
C VAL A 160 -11.25 -2.42 -15.39
N ARG A 161 -12.45 -2.95 -15.13
CA ARG A 161 -13.05 -2.93 -13.80
C ARG A 161 -13.26 -4.34 -13.28
N PHE A 162 -12.87 -4.54 -12.04
CA PHE A 162 -13.08 -5.75 -11.27
C PHE A 162 -14.14 -5.50 -10.21
N GLU A 163 -15.13 -6.38 -10.13
CA GLU A 163 -16.17 -6.36 -9.10
C GLU A 163 -16.27 -7.71 -8.43
N SER A 164 -15.99 -7.77 -7.13
CA SER A 164 -16.18 -8.99 -6.35
C SER A 164 -17.54 -8.99 -5.65
N THR A 165 -18.22 -10.12 -5.66
CA THR A 165 -19.43 -10.33 -4.85
C THR A 165 -19.09 -10.91 -3.48
N HIS A 166 -20.00 -10.78 -2.52
CA HIS A 166 -19.90 -11.45 -1.21
C HIS A 166 -19.70 -12.97 -1.31
N GLY A 167 -20.11 -13.60 -2.42
CA GLY A 167 -19.90 -15.03 -2.68
C GLY A 167 -18.54 -15.38 -3.30
N GLY A 168 -17.60 -14.42 -3.38
CA GLY A 168 -16.25 -14.61 -3.90
C GLY A 168 -16.15 -14.68 -5.43
N ARG A 169 -17.26 -14.52 -6.16
CA ARG A 169 -17.21 -14.40 -7.63
C ARG A 169 -16.67 -13.03 -8.01
N ILE A 170 -15.78 -13.00 -8.99
CA ILE A 170 -15.19 -11.78 -9.50
C ILE A 170 -15.62 -11.59 -10.95
N PHE A 171 -16.12 -10.42 -11.26
CA PHE A 171 -16.49 -10.01 -12.60
C PHE A 171 -15.46 -9.02 -13.12
N LEU A 172 -14.98 -9.26 -14.32
CA LEU A 172 -14.06 -8.41 -15.06
C LEU A 172 -14.82 -7.79 -16.22
N SER A 173 -14.91 -6.47 -16.27
CA SER A 173 -15.52 -5.71 -17.36
C SER A 173 -14.50 -4.84 -18.07
N ASN A 174 -14.58 -4.81 -19.40
CA ASN A 174 -13.78 -3.90 -20.22
C ASN A 174 -14.40 -2.50 -20.23
N GLU A 175 -13.62 -1.48 -19.83
CA GLU A 175 -14.05 -0.08 -19.85
C GLU A 175 -13.42 0.71 -21.03
N ASP A 176 -12.62 0.06 -21.86
CA ASP A 176 -11.95 0.64 -23.03
C ASP A 176 -12.81 0.51 -24.32
N GLU A 177 -12.45 1.27 -25.35
CA GLU A 177 -13.09 1.24 -26.68
C GLU A 177 -12.56 0.09 -27.56
N GLN A 178 -11.55 -0.64 -27.09
CA GLN A 178 -10.91 -1.77 -27.78
C GLN A 178 -10.91 -3.03 -26.91
N GLN A 179 -10.62 -4.19 -27.50
CA GLN A 179 -10.41 -5.42 -26.72
C GLN A 179 -9.24 -5.23 -25.75
N VAL A 180 -9.42 -5.68 -24.51
CA VAL A 180 -8.40 -5.60 -23.47
C VAL A 180 -7.95 -7.01 -23.10
N GLY A 181 -6.63 -7.22 -23.15
CA GLY A 181 -5.96 -8.40 -22.62
C GLY A 181 -5.56 -8.17 -21.17
N VAL A 182 -5.89 -9.13 -20.31
CA VAL A 182 -5.57 -9.10 -18.89
C VAL A 182 -4.85 -10.38 -18.52
N ARG A 183 -3.61 -10.23 -18.05
CA ARG A 183 -2.87 -11.33 -17.43
C ARG A 183 -3.22 -11.40 -15.96
N ILE A 184 -3.72 -12.54 -15.52
CA ILE A 184 -4.17 -12.80 -14.14
C ILE A 184 -3.19 -13.78 -13.50
N GLN A 185 -2.76 -13.47 -12.29
CA GLN A 185 -1.87 -14.30 -11.47
C GLN A 185 -2.59 -14.68 -10.17
N ARG A 186 -2.79 -15.99 -9.96
CA ARG A 186 -3.48 -16.54 -8.80
C ARG A 186 -2.81 -17.84 -8.34
N GLU A 187 -2.46 -17.93 -7.06
CA GLU A 187 -1.86 -19.13 -6.46
C GLU A 187 -0.66 -19.72 -7.25
N GLY A 188 0.16 -18.84 -7.85
CA GLY A 188 1.31 -19.23 -8.66
C GLY A 188 0.99 -19.72 -10.08
N LYS A 189 -0.28 -19.68 -10.50
CA LYS A 189 -0.71 -19.87 -11.89
C LYS A 189 -0.87 -18.51 -12.57
N GLU A 190 -0.61 -18.51 -13.87
CA GLU A 190 -0.81 -17.35 -14.73
C GLU A 190 -1.76 -17.75 -15.86
N GLU A 191 -2.77 -16.92 -16.10
CA GLU A 191 -3.71 -17.05 -17.22
C GLU A 191 -3.85 -15.72 -17.93
N GLU A 192 -4.17 -15.76 -19.21
CA GLU A 192 -4.44 -14.57 -20.01
C GLU A 192 -5.88 -14.65 -20.50
N VAL A 193 -6.64 -13.60 -20.23
CA VAL A 193 -8.02 -13.45 -20.69
C VAL A 193 -8.13 -12.23 -21.58
N VAL A 194 -8.98 -12.32 -22.60
CA VAL A 194 -9.30 -11.20 -23.49
C VAL A 194 -10.76 -10.87 -23.29
N VAL A 195 -11.05 -9.59 -23.08
CA VAL A 195 -12.41 -9.09 -22.84
C VAL A 195 -12.80 -8.18 -23.99
N ASP A 196 -13.88 -8.54 -24.67
CA ASP A 196 -14.45 -7.73 -25.75
C ASP A 196 -14.93 -6.37 -25.26
N VAL A 197 -15.11 -5.42 -26.19
CA VAL A 197 -15.61 -4.07 -25.88
C VAL A 197 -16.98 -4.16 -25.21
N GLY A 198 -17.10 -3.58 -24.00
CA GLY A 198 -18.31 -3.69 -23.16
C GLY A 198 -18.62 -5.10 -22.66
N GLY A 199 -17.70 -6.05 -22.87
CA GLY A 199 -17.81 -7.43 -22.41
C GLY A 199 -17.63 -7.55 -20.90
N VAL A 200 -18.26 -8.58 -20.33
CA VAL A 200 -18.09 -8.97 -18.92
C VAL A 200 -17.74 -10.44 -18.85
N LEU A 201 -16.66 -10.76 -18.14
CA LEU A 201 -16.17 -12.11 -17.89
C LEU A 201 -16.29 -12.43 -16.40
N ALA A 202 -16.86 -13.58 -16.06
CA ALA A 202 -16.81 -14.10 -14.70
C ALA A 202 -15.52 -14.92 -14.52
N LEU A 203 -14.73 -14.58 -13.50
CA LEU A 203 -13.52 -15.27 -13.12
C LEU A 203 -13.85 -16.28 -12.00
N SER A 204 -13.40 -17.53 -12.18
CA SER A 204 -13.62 -18.65 -11.25
C SER A 204 -12.40 -18.90 -10.38
#